data_AF-A0A7C3ZJL1-F1
#
_entry.id   AF-A0A7C3ZJL1-F1
#
_cell.length_a   1.000
_cell.length_b   1.000
_cell.length_c   1.000
_cell.angle_alpha   90.00
_cell.angle_beta   90.00
_cell.angle_gamma   90.00
#
_symmetry.space_group_name_H-M   'P 1'
#
loop_
_entity.id
_entity.type
_entity.pdbx_description
1 polymer ?
#
loop_
_entity_poly.entity_id
_entity_poly.type
_entity_poly.pdbx_seq_one_letter_code
_entity_poly.pdbx_strand_id
1 'polypeptide(L)' 'MDSQEIGKYIETTGGISKPWLLLQLRLTKLQERRHAISPDHYAVELADIHADLMKLGEWWVGREDEVF' A
#
# COMPACT_ATOMS: atom_id res chain seq x y z
N MET A 1 -10.58 -3.02 9.43
CA MET A 1 -9.88 -3.83 8.43
C MET A 1 -8.41 -3.83 8.78
N ASP A 2 -7.90 -4.95 9.27
CA ASP A 2 -6.47 -5.14 9.55
C ASP A 2 -5.71 -5.61 8.30
N SER A 3 -4.39 -5.76 8.42
CA SER A 3 -3.52 -6.19 7.32
C SER A 3 -3.78 -7.63 6.86
N GLN A 4 -4.37 -8.49 7.72
CA GLN A 4 -4.76 -9.84 7.35
C GLN A 4 -6.02 -9.81 6.48
N GLU A 5 -7.00 -8.98 6.85
CA GLU A 5 -8.22 -8.78 6.07
C GLU A 5 -7.90 -8.18 4.68
N ILE A 6 -6.97 -7.21 4.61
CA ILE A 6 -6.48 -6.68 3.33
C ILE A 6 -5.75 -7.75 2.51
N GLY A 7 -4.86 -8.53 3.13
CA GLY A 7 -4.14 -9.61 2.44
C GLY A 7 -5.10 -10.64 1.84
N LYS A 8 -6.10 -11.07 2.62
CA LYS A 8 -7.14 -12.00 2.16
C LYS A 8 -7.98 -11.41 1.03
N TYR A 9 -8.33 -10.13 1.10
CA TYR A 9 -9.03 -9.45 0.02
C TYR A 9 -8.21 -9.45 -1.28
N ILE A 10 -6.92 -9.13 -1.20
CA ILE A 10 -6.01 -9.11 -2.36
C ILE A 10 -5.91 -10.50 -3.00
N GLU A 11 -5.76 -11.55 -2.19
CA GLU A 11 -5.66 -12.93 -2.69
C GLU A 11 -6.96 -13.38 -3.35
N THR A 12 -8.10 -13.19 -2.68
CA THR A 12 -9.42 -13.64 -3.16
C THR A 12 -9.89 -12.92 -4.41
N THR A 13 -9.44 -11.69 -4.65
CA THR A 13 -9.81 -10.89 -5.83
C THR A 13 -8.78 -10.93 -6.95
N GLY A 14 -7.68 -11.70 -6.80
CA GLY A 14 -6.58 -11.68 -7.76
C GLY A 14 -5.86 -10.33 -7.84
N GLY A 15 -5.98 -9.51 -6.79
CA GLY A 15 -5.49 -8.13 -6.74
C GLY A 15 -3.99 -7.98 -6.55
N ILE A 16 -3.21 -9.08 -6.58
CA ILE A 16 -1.76 -9.03 -6.34
C ILE A 16 -1.01 -8.21 -7.40
N SER A 17 -1.56 -8.11 -8.60
CA SER A 17 -1.04 -7.28 -9.70
C SER A 17 -1.41 -5.79 -9.57
N LYS A 18 -2.26 -5.43 -8.60
CA LYS A 18 -2.75 -4.06 -8.40
C LYS A 18 -1.84 -3.34 -7.39
N PRO A 19 -0.88 -2.53 -7.84
CA PRO A 19 0.15 -1.98 -6.95
C PRO A 19 -0.42 -1.05 -5.86
N TRP A 20 -1.57 -0.41 -6.09
CA TRP A 20 -2.25 0.40 -5.07
C TRP A 20 -2.80 -0.44 -3.90
N LEU A 21 -3.23 -1.68 -4.15
CA LEU A 21 -3.67 -2.58 -3.08
C LEU A 21 -2.50 -3.04 -2.20
N LEU A 22 -1.34 -3.28 -2.82
CA LEU A 22 -0.11 -3.62 -2.08
C LEU A 22 0.39 -2.44 -1.25
N LEU A 23 0.24 -1.22 -1.77
CA LEU A 23 0.58 0.01 -1.06
C LEU A 23 -0.33 0.21 0.16
N GLN A 24 -1.64 -0.03 0.00
CA GLN A 24 -2.60 -0.04 1.10
C GLN A 24 -2.20 -1.06 2.18
N LEU A 25 -1.82 -2.28 1.79
CA LEU A 25 -1.34 -3.30 2.73
C LEU A 25 -0.09 -2.86 3.51
N ARG A 26 0.90 -2.25 2.83
CA ARG A 26 2.11 -1.71 3.49
C ARG A 26 1.76 -0.62 4.50
N LEU A 27 0.87 0.31 4.12
CA LEU A 27 0.45 1.40 5.01
C LEU A 27 -0.27 0.87 6.26
N THR A 28 -1.18 -0.09 6.10
CA THR A 28 -1.88 -0.69 7.25
C THR A 28 -0.93 -1.43 8.17
N LYS A 29 0.03 -2.20 7.64
CA LYS A 29 1.07 -2.85 8.46
C LYS A 29 1.92 -1.85 9.24
N LEU A 30 2.27 -0.71 8.64
CA LEU A 30 2.99 0.36 9.33
C LEU A 30 2.16 0.97 10.46
N GLN A 31 0.87 1.21 10.22
CA GLN A 31 -0.06 1.72 11.25
C GLN A 31 -0.21 0.76 12.42
N GLU A 32 -0.36 -0.54 12.15
CA GLU A 32 -0.50 -1.58 13.18
C GLU A 32 0.71 -1.64 14.10
N ARG A 33 1.93 -1.58 13.53
CA ARG A 33 3.18 -1.65 14.31
C ARG A 33 3.70 -0.30 14.80
N ARG A 34 2.92 0.79 14.64
CA ARG A 34 3.32 2.15 15.08
C ARG A 34 3.76 2.20 16.54
N HIS A 35 3.12 1.41 17.40
CA HIS A 35 3.43 1.33 18.83
C HIS A 35 4.76 0.62 19.14
N ALA A 36 5.32 -0.12 18.17
CA ALA A 36 6.53 -0.92 18.31
C ALA A 36 7.79 -0.26 17.68
N ILE A 37 7.64 0.90 17.03
CA ILE A 37 8.75 1.61 16.37
C ILE A 37 8.85 3.06 16.85
N SER A 38 10.03 3.66 16.70
CA SER A 38 10.22 5.07 17.05
C SER A 38 9.50 5.99 16.05
N PRO A 39 9.12 7.22 16.47
CA PRO A 39 8.51 8.20 15.57
C PRO A 39 9.36 8.51 14.33
N ASP A 40 10.69 8.60 14.47
CA ASP A 40 11.59 8.87 13.36
C ASP A 40 11.58 7.73 12.34
N HIS A 41 11.61 6.49 12.81
CA HIS A 41 11.55 5.32 11.92
C HIS A 41 10.20 5.23 11.22
N TYR A 42 9.10 5.52 11.93
CA TYR A 42 7.77 5.61 11.35
C TYR A 42 7.71 6.67 10.23
N ALA A 43 8.30 7.84 10.46
CA ALA A 43 8.32 8.93 9.48
C ALA A 43 9.11 8.56 8.21
N VAL A 44 10.25 7.89 8.36
CA VAL A 44 11.05 7.40 7.23
C VAL A 44 10.27 6.39 6.40
N GLU A 45 9.67 5.38 7.04
CA GLU A 45 8.87 4.38 6.32
C GLU A 45 7.63 4.98 5.66
N LEU A 46 6.98 5.95 6.32
CA LEU A 46 5.83 6.65 5.75
C LEU A 46 6.24 7.47 4.52
N ALA A 47 7.40 8.13 4.55
CA ALA A 47 7.93 8.86 3.41
C ALA A 47 8.25 7.93 2.23
N ASP A 48 8.77 6.73 2.50
CA ASP A 48 9.04 5.71 1.49
C ASP A 48 7.74 5.22 0.82
N ILE A 49 6.70 4.91 1.62
CA ILE A 49 5.37 4.54 1.11
C ILE A 49 4.76 5.68 0.30
N HIS A 50 4.92 6.93 0.74
CA HIS A 50 4.44 8.10 0.00
C HIS A 50 5.16 8.26 -1.35
N ALA A 51 6.48 8.05 -1.40
CA ALA A 51 7.25 8.11 -2.64
C ALA A 51 6.77 7.04 -3.64
N ASP A 52 6.43 5.83 -3.17
CA ASP A 52 5.87 4.78 -4.02
C ASP A 52 4.47 5.12 -4.53
N LEU A 53 3.63 5.77 -3.71
CA LEU A 53 2.33 6.27 -4.15
C LEU A 53 2.47 7.28 -5.28
N MET A 54 3.44 8.20 -5.19
CA MET A 54 3.69 9.19 -6.24
C MET A 54 4.06 8.55 -7.58
N LYS A 55 4.79 7.43 -7.58
CA LYS A 55 5.13 6.68 -8.80
C LYS A 55 3.90 6.04 -9.45
N LEU A 56 2.84 5.75 -8.69
CA LEU A 56 1.59 5.22 -9.25
C LEU A 56 0.83 6.25 -10.06
N GLY A 57 1.00 7.53 -9.73
CA GLY A 57 0.33 8.65 -10.41
C GLY A 57 0.60 8.71 -11.91
N GLU A 58 1.82 8.40 -12.32
CA GLU A 58 2.17 8.33 -13.75
C GLU A 58 1.91 6.93 -14.34
N TRP A 59 1.93 5.88 -13.50
CA TRP A 59 1.82 4.50 -13.94
C TRP A 59 0.46 4.14 -14.53
N TRP A 60 -0.64 4.72 -14.03
CA TRP A 60 -1.99 4.43 -14.54
C TRP A 60 -2.30 5.14 -15.86
N VAL A 61 -1.47 6.10 -16.29
CA VAL A 61 -1.70 6.87 -17.52
C VAL A 61 -1.59 5.94 -18.73
N GLY A 62 -2.68 5.80 -19.49
CA GLY A 62 -2.78 4.90 -20.64
C GLY A 62 -3.10 3.44 -20.27
N ARG A 63 -3.47 3.15 -19.03
CA ARG A 63 -3.92 1.84 -18.53
C ARG A 63 -5.23 1.91 -17.76
N GLU A 64 -5.92 3.05 -17.81
CA GLU A 64 -7.07 3.36 -16.97
C GLU A 64 -8.19 2.32 -17.13
N ASP A 65 -8.51 1.93 -18.37
CA ASP A 65 -9.55 0.94 -18.69
C ASP A 65 -9.22 -0.48 -18.17
N GLU A 66 -7.96 -0.76 -17.84
CA GLU A 66 -7.52 -2.05 -17.27
C GLU A 66 -7.61 -2.07 -15.74
N VAL A 67 -7.60 -0.88 -15.10
CA VAL A 67 -7.42 -0.75 -13.65
C VAL A 67 -8.61 -0.08 -12.93
N PHE A 68 -9.45 0.67 -13.66
CA PHE A 68 -10.69 1.31 -13.19
C PHE A 68 -11.93 0.72 -13.88
#